data_AF-A0A351FQA8-F1
#
_entry.id   AF-A0A351FQA8-F1
#
_cell.length_a   1.000
_cell.length_b   1.000
_cell.length_c   1.000
_cell.angle_alpha   90.00
_cell.angle_beta   90.00
_cell.angle_gamma   90.00
#
_symmetry.space_group_name_H-M   'P 1'
#
loop_
_entity.id
_entity.type
_entity.pdbx_description
1 polymer ?
#
loop_
_entity_poly.entity_id
_entity_poly.type
_entity_poly.pdbx_seq_one_letter_code
_entity_poly.pdbx_strand_id
1 'polypeptide(L)' 'DLIDRLARSTRARQSIIRHAFRFFLGRNEMLSDSQTLIDPDNAYLDSGGSFRAVIISLLTSDSFMYRKANP' A
#
# COMPACT_ATOMS: atom_id res chain seq x y z
N ASP A 1 -17.22 -13.69 13.06
CA ASP A 1 -17.98 -12.42 12.95
C ASP A 1 -17.09 -11.19 12.82
N LEU A 2 -16.42 -10.72 13.87
CA LEU A 2 -15.60 -9.49 13.78
C LEU A 2 -14.44 -9.61 12.77
N ILE A 3 -13.71 -10.73 12.79
CA ILE A 3 -12.61 -10.98 11.86
C ILE A 3 -13.11 -10.97 10.41
N ASP A 4 -14.24 -11.62 10.14
CA ASP A 4 -14.84 -11.66 8.80
C ASP A 4 -15.28 -10.28 8.31
N ARG A 5 -15.82 -9.45 9.24
CA ARG A 5 -16.19 -8.07 8.96
C ARG A 5 -14.96 -7.20 8.66
N LEU A 6 -13.86 -7.40 9.39
CA LEU A 6 -12.60 -6.70 9.14
C LEU A 6 -11.98 -7.15 7.81
N ALA A 7 -12.02 -8.44 7.49
CA ALA A 7 -11.51 -8.98 6.24
C ALA A 7 -12.23 -8.39 5.01
N ARG A 8 -13.52 -8.03 5.16
CA ARG A 8 -14.33 -7.39 4.10
C ARG A 8 -14.30 -5.86 4.14
N SER A 9 -13.63 -5.26 5.12
CA SER A 9 -13.63 -3.81 5.32
C SER A 9 -12.61 -3.12 4.43
N THR A 10 -13.09 -2.28 3.52
CA THR A 10 -12.24 -1.39 2.70
C THR A 10 -11.34 -0.51 3.57
N ARG A 11 -11.85 0.01 4.68
CA ARG A 11 -11.07 0.87 5.58
C ARG A 11 -9.96 0.12 6.31
N ALA A 12 -10.22 -1.12 6.73
CA ALA A 12 -9.20 -1.95 7.36
C ALA A 12 -8.07 -2.28 6.38
N ARG A 13 -8.43 -2.66 5.14
CA ARG A 13 -7.49 -2.91 4.06
C ARG A 13 -6.64 -1.68 3.71
N GLN A 14 -7.26 -0.53 3.52
CA GLN A 14 -6.55 0.74 3.28
C GLN A 14 -5.59 1.10 4.42
N SER A 15 -5.97 0.85 5.68
CA SER A 15 -5.10 1.07 6.84
C SER A 15 -3.83 0.22 6.76
N ILE A 16 -3.98 -1.08 6.43
CA ILE A 16 -2.86 -2.00 6.27
C ILE A 16 -1.94 -1.57 5.12
N ILE A 17 -2.51 -1.16 3.97
CA ILE A 17 -1.72 -0.71 2.82
C ILE A 17 -0.96 0.57 3.14
N ARG A 18 -1.58 1.54 3.81
CA ARG A 18 -0.91 2.77 4.26
C ARG A 18 0.19 2.46 5.30
N HIS A 19 0.00 1.44 6.14
CA HIS A 19 1.06 0.99 7.04
C HIS A 19 2.24 0.39 6.25
N ALA A 20 1.96 -0.49 5.29
CA ALA A 20 2.98 -1.08 4.42
C ALA A 20 3.74 0.00 3.65
N PHE A 21 3.06 0.98 3.07
CA PHE A 21 3.68 2.13 2.42
C PHE A 21 4.70 2.79 3.35
N ARG A 22 4.30 3.16 4.58
CA ARG A 22 5.20 3.84 5.52
C ARG A 22 6.41 2.99 5.89
N PHE A 23 6.19 1.69 6.10
CA PHE A 23 7.25 0.75 6.43
C PHE A 23 8.28 0.61 5.31
N PHE A 24 7.83 0.38 4.07
CA PHE A 24 8.73 0.12 2.93
C PHE A 24 9.35 1.38 2.36
N LEU A 25 8.64 2.51 2.35
CA LEU A 25 9.20 3.76 1.84
C LEU A 25 9.98 4.53 2.92
N GLY A 26 9.81 4.18 4.20
CA GLY A 26 10.53 4.78 5.33
C GLY A 26 10.11 6.21 5.64
N ARG A 27 8.90 6.62 5.24
CA ARG A 27 8.38 7.98 5.45
C ARG A 27 6.85 7.99 5.50
N ASN A 28 6.29 9.11 5.97
CA ASN A 28 4.86 9.36 5.86
C ASN A 28 4.42 9.61 4.41
N GLU A 29 3.17 9.24 4.11
CA GLU A 29 2.50 9.51 2.84
C GLU A 29 2.18 11.01 2.68
N MET A 30 2.32 11.50 1.44
CA MET A 30 1.96 12.84 1.02
C MET A 30 0.81 12.78 0.02
N LEU A 31 0.17 13.92 -0.26
CA LEU A 31 -0.92 13.98 -1.24
C LEU A 31 -0.48 13.51 -2.64
N SER A 32 0.79 13.73 -2.99
CA SER A 32 1.41 13.28 -4.24
C SER A 32 1.56 11.76 -4.35
N ASP A 33 1.44 11.01 -3.25
CA ASP A 33 1.54 9.54 -3.23
C ASP A 33 0.19 8.85 -3.46
N SER A 34 -0.85 9.60 -3.82
CA SER A 34 -2.20 9.08 -4.00
C SER A 34 -2.23 7.87 -4.96
N GLN A 35 -1.56 7.96 -6.10
CA GLN A 35 -1.48 6.85 -7.06
C GLN A 35 -0.74 5.65 -6.47
N THR A 36 0.39 5.88 -5.78
CA THR A 36 1.16 4.85 -5.09
C THR A 36 0.37 4.17 -3.95
N LEU A 37 -0.73 4.74 -3.48
CA LEU A 37 -1.63 4.10 -2.52
C LEU A 37 -2.81 3.40 -3.19
N ILE A 38 -3.24 3.86 -4.36
CA ILE A 38 -4.33 3.24 -5.13
C ILE A 38 -3.86 1.94 -5.79
N ASP A 39 -2.69 1.95 -6.43
CA ASP A 39 -2.20 0.78 -7.17
C ASP A 39 -2.00 -0.46 -6.29
N PRO A 40 -1.44 -0.38 -5.07
CA PRO A 40 -1.34 -1.54 -4.19
C PRO A 40 -2.70 -1.99 -3.65
N ASP A 41 -3.68 -1.09 -3.49
CA ASP A 41 -5.04 -1.45 -3.08
C ASP A 41 -5.74 -2.27 -4.17
N ASN A 42 -5.59 -1.87 -5.43
CA ASN A 42 -6.08 -2.62 -6.58
C ASN A 42 -5.33 -3.96 -6.74
N ALA A 43 -4.00 -3.95 -6.66
CA ALA A 43 -3.18 -5.16 -6.73
C ALA A 43 -3.56 -6.18 -5.66
N TYR A 44 -3.95 -5.73 -4.46
CA TYR A 44 -4.48 -6.61 -3.42
C TYR A 44 -5.80 -7.28 -3.84
N LEU A 45 -6.74 -6.55 -4.45
CA LEU A 45 -8.02 -7.13 -4.90
C LEU A 45 -7.84 -8.09 -6.06
N ASP A 46 -7.11 -7.66 -7.08
CA ASP A 46 -6.94 -8.41 -8.33
C ASP A 46 -6.20 -9.72 -8.11
N SER A 47 -5.36 -9.77 -7.07
CA SER A 47 -4.63 -10.97 -6.66
C SER A 47 -5.36 -11.87 -5.67
N GLY A 48 -6.61 -11.55 -5.30
CA GLY A 48 -7.37 -12.32 -4.31
C GLY A 48 -6.86 -12.15 -2.87
N GLY A 49 -6.25 -11.01 -2.56
CA GLY A 49 -5.76 -10.65 -1.23
C GLY A 49 -4.27 -10.91 -0.99
N SER A 50 -3.45 -10.96 -2.04
CA SER A 50 -2.01 -11.24 -1.90
C SER A 50 -1.25 -10.04 -1.36
N PHE A 51 -0.71 -10.17 -0.15
CA PHE A 51 0.18 -9.15 0.40
C PHE A 51 1.49 -9.02 -0.39
N ARG A 52 1.95 -10.10 -1.05
CA ARG A 52 3.11 -10.03 -1.95
C ARG A 52 2.86 -9.09 -3.13
N ALA A 53 1.64 -9.08 -3.68
CA ALA A 53 1.27 -8.17 -4.77
C ALA A 53 1.32 -6.70 -4.31
N VAL A 54 0.87 -6.40 -3.09
CA VAL A 54 1.00 -5.08 -2.46
C VAL A 54 2.46 -4.64 -2.39
N ILE A 55 3.34 -5.51 -1.90
CA ILE A 55 4.77 -5.19 -1.77
C ILE A 55 5.39 -4.92 -3.14
N ILE A 56 5.12 -5.77 -4.14
CA ILE A 56 5.64 -5.56 -5.50
C ILE A 56 5.18 -4.19 -6.02
N SER A 57 3.89 -3.89 -5.94
CA SER A 57 3.33 -2.60 -6.39
C SER A 57 4.00 -1.40 -5.72
N LEU A 58 4.25 -1.47 -4.40
CA LEU A 58 4.95 -0.40 -3.67
C LEU A 58 6.42 -0.25 -4.11
N LEU A 59 7.16 -1.34 -4.24
CA LEU A 59 8.59 -1.31 -4.56
C LEU A 59 8.87 -1.01 -6.03
N THR A 60 7.87 -1.11 -6.91
CA THR A 60 7.97 -0.68 -8.31
C THR A 60 7.34 0.70 -8.56
N SER A 61 6.81 1.36 -7.52
CA SER A 61 6.15 2.66 -7.66
C SER A 61 7.13 3.81 -7.87
N ASP A 62 6.66 4.90 -8.48
CA ASP A 62 7.44 6.14 -8.62
C ASP A 62 7.88 6.71 -7.26
N SER A 63 7.04 6.63 -6.23
CA SER A 63 7.39 7.09 -4.88
C SER A 63 8.56 6.32 -4.26
N PHE A 64 8.78 5.07 -4.69
CA PHE A 64 9.92 4.27 -4.28
C PHE A 64 11.13 4.51 -5.20
N MET A 65 10.94 4.39 -6.52
CA MET A 65 12.01 4.50 -7.52
C MET A 65 12.67 5.88 -7.53
N TYR A 66 11.88 6.95 -7.41
CA TYR A 66 12.37 8.33 -7.38
C TYR A 66 12.51 8.89 -5.96
N ARG A 67 12.56 8.01 -4.95
CA ARG A 67 12.85 8.43 -3.57
C ARG A 67 14.23 9.07 -3.55
N LYS A 68 14.28 10.41 -3.42
CA LYS A 68 15.53 11.12 -3.18
C LYS A 68 16.17 10.54 -1.92
N ALA A 69 17.36 9.97 -2.06
CA ALA A 69 18.24 9.81 -0.92
C ALA A 69 18.46 11.23 -0.37
N ASN A 70 18.09 11.47 0.89
CA ASN A 70 18.58 12.66 1.56
C ASN A 70 20.12 12.56 1.52
N PRO A 71 20.84 13.55 0.97
CA PRO A 71 22.29 13.59 1.05
C PRO A 71 22.78 13.62 2.51
#